data_AF-A0A351SFP5-F1
#
_entry.id   AF-A0A351SFP5-F1
#
_cell.length_a   1.000
_cell.length_b   1.000
_cell.length_c   1.000
_cell.angle_alpha   90.00
_cell.angle_beta   90.00
_cell.angle_gamma   90.00
#
_symmetry.space_group_name_H-M   'P 1'
#
loop_
_entity.id
_entity.type
_entity.pdbx_description
1 polymer ?
#
loop_
_entity_poly.entity_id
_entity_poly.type
_entity_poly.pdbx_seq_one_letter_code
_entity_poly.pdbx_strand_id
1 'polypeptide(L)'
;PGYFLIVADFIEWARNNDVPVGPGRGSGAGSLVAYAMGITDLDPIEYDLLFERFLNPERVSLPDFDIDFCMLGRDRVIFYVSRQYGADKVSQIITYGTMAAKAVVRDVGRVMGHPYGFVDKIAKAIPFEIGMTLSKAMDESEDLAKLHDADEEVQEVIKLAKSLEGITRNAGKHAGGVVIAPSSLTDFTPLYCEEDGSGLVTQFDKDDVEAVGLVKFDFLGLRTLTIIDQAVKLINKTQSEALDLNNIPLDDPAAFRVLKNAETTAIFQLESRGMKELIKRLQPDCFEDIIALVALYRPGPLQSGMVDDFIARKHGHEPVVYPHADLEPVLKPTYGVILYQEQVMQIAQ
;
A
#
# COMPACT_ATOMS: atom_id res chain seq x y z
N PRO A 1 10.74 19.39 -11.72
CA PRO A 1 10.67 19.01 -13.15
C PRO A 1 11.39 17.70 -13.48
N GLY A 2 12.67 17.53 -13.12
CA GLY A 2 13.43 16.31 -13.45
C GLY A 2 12.80 15.01 -12.92
N TYR A 3 12.28 15.03 -11.70
CA TYR A 3 11.56 13.90 -11.10
C TYR A 3 10.39 13.40 -11.95
N PHE A 4 9.49 14.30 -12.35
CA PHE A 4 8.33 13.97 -13.20
C PHE A 4 8.76 13.38 -14.55
N LEU A 5 9.84 13.91 -15.14
CA LEU A 5 10.35 13.41 -16.41
C LEU A 5 10.90 11.99 -16.28
N ILE A 6 11.63 11.69 -15.20
CA ILE A 6 12.13 10.33 -14.93
C ILE A 6 10.96 9.36 -14.74
N VAL A 7 9.93 9.77 -13.99
CA VAL A 7 8.75 8.93 -13.77
C VAL A 7 7.97 8.67 -15.05
N ALA A 8 7.72 9.71 -15.85
CA ALA A 8 7.05 9.58 -17.13
C ALA A 8 7.83 8.67 -18.10
N ASP A 9 9.17 8.80 -18.15
CA ASP A 9 10.04 8.01 -19.02
C ASP A 9 9.93 6.50 -18.77
N PHE A 10 10.07 6.04 -17.52
CA PHE A 10 9.99 4.61 -17.25
C PHE A 10 8.55 4.05 -17.35
N ILE A 11 7.52 4.87 -17.12
CA ILE A 11 6.12 4.48 -17.31
C ILE A 11 5.80 4.33 -18.80
N GLU A 12 6.22 5.30 -19.62
CA GLU A 12 6.09 5.25 -21.08
C GLU A 12 6.83 4.03 -21.63
N TRP A 13 8.06 3.80 -21.18
CA TRP A 13 8.81 2.60 -21.56
C TRP A 13 8.07 1.32 -21.18
N ALA A 14 7.54 1.23 -19.95
CA ALA A 14 6.81 0.05 -19.48
C ALA A 14 5.60 -0.25 -20.38
N ARG A 15 4.77 0.76 -20.68
CA ARG A 15 3.61 0.65 -21.58
C ARG A 15 4.00 0.22 -22.98
N ASN A 16 5.07 0.80 -23.54
CA ASN A 16 5.58 0.46 -24.87
C ASN A 16 6.24 -0.92 -24.95
N ASN A 17 6.47 -1.60 -23.81
CA ASN A 17 7.16 -2.89 -23.73
C ASN A 17 6.30 -3.98 -23.06
N ASP A 18 4.98 -3.85 -23.15
CA ASP A 18 3.99 -4.79 -22.61
C ASP A 18 4.15 -5.06 -21.10
N VAL A 19 4.52 -4.03 -20.34
CA VAL A 19 4.52 -4.05 -18.88
C VAL A 19 3.35 -3.20 -18.38
N PRO A 20 2.25 -3.83 -17.93
CA PRO A 20 1.13 -3.13 -17.33
C PRO A 20 1.57 -2.26 -16.16
N VAL A 21 1.08 -1.02 -16.15
CA VAL A 21 1.25 -0.02 -15.10
C VAL A 21 -0.10 0.25 -14.48
N GLY A 22 -0.16 0.39 -13.16
CA GLY A 22 -1.38 0.76 -12.47
C GLY A 22 -1.80 2.21 -12.75
N PRO A 23 -3.06 2.58 -12.48
CA PRO A 23 -3.61 3.90 -12.80
C PRO A 23 -3.04 5.06 -11.95
N GLY A 24 -2.20 4.73 -10.96
CA GLY A 24 -1.61 5.67 -10.00
C GLY A 24 -2.05 5.35 -8.56
N ARG A 25 -1.14 5.53 -7.61
CA ARG A 25 -1.37 5.34 -6.17
C ARG A 25 -0.93 6.57 -5.37
N GLY A 26 -1.52 6.72 -4.19
CA GLY A 26 -1.17 7.77 -3.26
C GLY A 26 -1.68 9.13 -3.72
N SER A 27 -1.07 10.19 -3.21
CA SER A 27 -1.48 11.56 -3.55
C SER A 27 -1.10 11.98 -4.97
N GLY A 28 -0.21 11.24 -5.66
CA GLY A 28 0.23 11.55 -7.02
C GLY A 28 -0.90 11.65 -8.04
N ALA A 29 -2.01 10.93 -7.83
CA ALA A 29 -3.21 11.01 -8.66
C ALA A 29 -3.87 12.40 -8.66
N GLY A 30 -3.64 13.24 -7.65
CA GLY A 30 -4.13 14.62 -7.60
C GLY A 30 -3.38 15.61 -8.49
N SER A 31 -2.36 15.18 -9.24
CA SER A 31 -1.59 16.06 -10.12
C SER A 31 -2.09 16.02 -11.56
N LEU A 32 -2.66 17.13 -12.03
CA LEU A 32 -3.04 17.28 -13.44
C LEU A 32 -1.83 17.18 -14.38
N VAL A 33 -0.64 17.59 -13.92
CA VAL A 33 0.61 17.40 -14.66
C VAL A 33 0.95 15.92 -14.80
N ALA A 34 0.76 15.13 -13.73
CA ALA A 34 0.97 13.68 -13.78
C ALA A 34 0.00 13.01 -14.76
N TYR A 35 -1.28 13.40 -14.73
CA TYR A 35 -2.29 12.93 -15.69
C TYR A 35 -1.92 13.31 -17.13
N ALA A 36 -1.57 14.57 -17.40
CA ALA A 36 -1.20 15.04 -18.74
C ALA A 36 0.07 14.39 -19.30
N MET A 37 1.00 13.98 -18.43
CA MET A 37 2.22 13.25 -18.81
C MET A 37 2.00 11.73 -18.90
N GLY A 38 0.78 11.24 -18.62
CA GLY A 38 0.47 9.82 -18.59
C GLY A 38 1.13 9.07 -17.43
N ILE A 39 1.52 9.75 -16.36
CA ILE A 39 1.99 9.09 -15.12
C ILE A 39 0.82 8.45 -14.38
N THR A 40 -0.35 9.10 -14.41
CA THR A 40 -1.60 8.62 -13.81
C THR A 40 -2.69 8.58 -14.86
N ASP A 41 -3.68 7.69 -14.68
CA ASP A 41 -4.76 7.47 -15.66
C ASP A 41 -6.11 8.05 -15.20
N LEU A 42 -6.16 8.67 -14.01
CA LEU A 42 -7.35 9.32 -13.45
C LEU A 42 -7.30 10.84 -13.67
N ASP A 43 -8.44 11.41 -14.09
CA ASP A 43 -8.63 12.87 -14.16
C ASP A 43 -8.82 13.44 -12.74
N PRO A 44 -7.87 14.22 -12.20
CA PRO A 44 -7.98 14.76 -10.85
C PRO A 44 -9.12 15.77 -10.69
N ILE A 45 -9.57 16.43 -11.77
CA ILE A 45 -10.64 17.43 -11.69
C ILE A 45 -12.00 16.75 -11.52
N GLU A 46 -12.23 15.63 -12.21
CA GLU A 46 -13.48 14.87 -12.12
C GLU A 46 -13.75 14.34 -10.70
N TYR A 47 -12.69 13.95 -9.99
CA TYR A 47 -12.77 13.33 -8.66
C TYR A 47 -12.34 14.26 -7.51
N ASP A 48 -12.26 15.58 -7.74
CA ASP A 48 -11.88 16.59 -6.75
C ASP A 48 -10.54 16.27 -6.03
N LEU A 49 -9.59 15.66 -6.73
CA LEU A 49 -8.28 15.31 -6.19
C LEU A 49 -7.35 16.52 -6.18
N LEU A 50 -6.80 16.85 -5.00
CA LEU A 50 -6.05 18.08 -4.80
C LEU A 50 -4.55 17.91 -5.09
N PHE A 51 -3.97 18.85 -5.84
CA PHE A 51 -2.54 18.86 -6.12
C PHE A 51 -1.70 19.16 -4.87
N GLU A 52 -2.18 20.05 -4.00
CA GLU A 52 -1.50 20.46 -2.76
C GLU A 52 -1.39 19.29 -1.77
N ARG A 53 -2.25 18.27 -1.90
CA ARG A 53 -2.14 17.03 -1.13
C ARG A 53 -0.96 16.17 -1.58
N PHE A 54 -0.56 16.30 -2.84
CA PHE A 54 0.62 15.65 -3.40
C PHE A 54 1.89 16.44 -3.11
N LEU A 55 1.91 17.70 -3.52
CA LEU A 55 3.08 18.58 -3.40
C LEU A 55 2.62 19.92 -2.82
N ASN A 56 2.82 20.08 -1.52
CA ASN A 56 2.47 21.31 -0.83
C ASN A 56 3.62 22.33 -0.94
N PRO A 57 3.41 23.53 -1.52
CA PRO A 57 4.46 24.55 -1.65
C PRO A 57 4.97 25.07 -0.31
N GLU A 58 4.18 24.98 0.76
CA GLU A 58 4.54 25.42 2.12
C GLU A 58 5.35 24.39 2.88
N ARG A 59 5.48 23.15 2.36
CA ARG A 59 6.24 22.08 2.98
C ARG A 59 7.34 21.60 2.04
N VAL A 60 8.58 21.63 2.50
CA VAL A 60 9.68 20.99 1.78
C VAL A 60 9.57 19.47 1.98
N SER A 61 8.93 18.79 1.04
CA SER A 61 8.89 17.33 0.94
C SER A 61 9.15 16.91 -0.49
N LEU A 62 9.89 15.81 -0.66
CA LEU A 62 10.08 15.22 -1.98
C LEU A 62 8.76 14.58 -2.44
N PRO A 63 8.32 14.82 -3.69
CA PRO A 63 7.19 14.11 -4.26
C PRO A 63 7.55 12.62 -4.40
N ASP A 64 6.58 11.75 -4.10
CA ASP A 64 6.75 10.30 -4.18
C ASP A 64 5.55 9.70 -4.94
N PHE A 65 5.81 9.26 -6.17
CA PHE A 65 4.85 8.48 -6.93
C PHE A 65 5.04 7.00 -6.58
N ASP A 66 4.06 6.44 -5.88
CA ASP A 66 3.93 4.99 -5.71
C ASP A 66 3.47 4.39 -7.05
N ILE A 67 4.38 3.78 -7.82
CA ILE A 67 4.04 3.21 -9.13
C ILE A 67 3.91 1.69 -9.03
N ASP A 68 2.71 1.22 -9.36
CA ASP A 68 2.40 -0.21 -9.46
C ASP A 68 2.75 -0.73 -10.85
N PHE A 69 3.59 -1.77 -10.91
CA PHE A 69 3.83 -2.56 -12.12
C PHE A 69 3.27 -3.96 -11.96
N CYS A 70 3.00 -4.65 -13.07
CA CYS A 70 2.73 -6.07 -12.97
C CYS A 70 3.93 -6.82 -12.37
N MET A 71 3.66 -7.81 -11.53
CA MET A 71 4.70 -8.56 -10.80
C MET A 71 5.78 -9.16 -11.71
N LEU A 72 5.42 -9.57 -12.94
CA LEU A 72 6.34 -10.17 -13.91
C LEU A 72 7.16 -9.15 -14.69
N GLY A 73 6.68 -7.91 -14.81
CA GLY A 73 7.30 -6.86 -15.60
C GLY A 73 8.16 -5.90 -14.78
N ARG A 74 7.95 -5.82 -13.47
CA ARG A 74 8.71 -4.97 -12.54
C ARG A 74 10.22 -5.01 -12.77
N ASP A 75 10.82 -6.20 -12.77
CA ASP A 75 12.28 -6.35 -12.89
C ASP A 75 12.80 -5.90 -14.26
N ARG A 76 11.97 -5.98 -15.32
CA ARG A 76 12.31 -5.44 -16.64
C ARG A 76 12.40 -3.92 -16.61
N VAL A 77 11.51 -3.25 -15.87
CA VAL A 77 11.55 -1.79 -15.69
C VAL A 77 12.78 -1.39 -14.88
N ILE A 78 13.10 -2.10 -13.79
CA ILE A 78 14.33 -1.86 -13.02
C ILE A 78 15.58 -1.99 -13.91
N PHE A 79 15.62 -3.04 -14.75
CA PHE A 79 16.71 -3.25 -15.68
C PHE A 79 16.81 -2.12 -16.73
N TYR A 80 15.67 -1.66 -17.27
CA TYR A 80 15.63 -0.51 -18.17
C TYR A 80 16.19 0.75 -17.50
N VAL A 81 15.69 1.11 -16.32
CA VAL A 81 16.15 2.27 -15.55
C VAL A 81 17.65 2.18 -15.27
N SER A 82 18.13 1.01 -14.84
CA SER A 82 19.56 0.77 -14.61
C SER A 82 20.40 1.00 -15.88
N ARG A 83 19.93 0.55 -17.05
CA ARG A 83 20.63 0.81 -18.32
C ARG A 83 20.55 2.26 -18.78
N GLN A 84 19.41 2.91 -18.58
CA GLN A 84 19.13 4.27 -19.05
C GLN A 84 19.88 5.33 -18.22
N TYR A 85 19.91 5.17 -16.90
CA TYR A 85 20.48 6.15 -15.97
C TYR A 85 21.89 5.78 -15.48
N GLY A 86 22.35 4.55 -15.73
CA GLY A 86 23.69 4.06 -15.38
C GLY A 86 23.64 2.99 -14.29
N ALA A 87 24.29 1.86 -14.53
CA ALA A 87 24.25 0.71 -13.64
C ALA A 87 24.94 0.96 -12.28
N ASP A 88 25.89 1.89 -12.24
CA ASP A 88 26.58 2.38 -11.04
C ASP A 88 25.78 3.44 -10.27
N LYS A 89 24.71 3.97 -10.87
CA LYS A 89 23.87 5.04 -10.30
C LYS A 89 22.49 4.57 -9.82
N VAL A 90 22.08 3.37 -10.24
CA VAL A 90 20.77 2.81 -9.93
C VAL A 90 20.94 1.53 -9.13
N SER A 91 20.27 1.46 -7.99
CA SER A 91 20.26 0.26 -7.16
C SER A 91 18.94 0.12 -6.42
N GLN A 92 18.71 -1.06 -5.87
CA GLN A 92 17.59 -1.29 -4.97
C GLN A 92 17.99 -0.93 -3.54
N ILE A 93 17.00 -0.69 -2.69
CA ILE A 93 17.21 -0.28 -1.30
C ILE A 93 17.29 -1.54 -0.42
N ILE A 94 18.18 -1.57 0.58
CA ILE A 94 18.23 -2.66 1.56
C ILE A 94 17.06 -2.60 2.53
N THR A 95 16.70 -3.74 3.07
CA THR A 95 15.81 -3.84 4.23
C THR A 95 16.50 -4.62 5.32
N TYR A 96 16.33 -4.19 6.56
CA TYR A 96 16.84 -4.90 7.72
C TYR A 96 15.72 -5.73 8.36
N GLY A 97 15.88 -7.05 8.34
CA GLY A 97 15.00 -7.95 9.07
C GLY A 97 15.32 -7.91 10.55
N THR A 98 14.36 -7.50 11.39
CA THR A 98 14.52 -7.46 12.85
C THR A 98 13.83 -8.64 13.52
N MET A 99 14.27 -8.94 14.75
CA MET A 99 13.64 -9.98 15.58
C MET A 99 12.34 -9.46 16.23
N ALA A 100 11.23 -9.56 15.50
CA ALA A 100 9.89 -9.21 16.01
C ALA A 100 9.43 -10.15 17.13
N ALA A 101 8.49 -9.71 17.97
CA ALA A 101 8.04 -10.41 19.19
C ALA A 101 7.86 -11.94 19.04
N LYS A 102 7.12 -12.40 18.03
CA LYS A 102 6.90 -13.84 17.78
C LYS A 102 8.16 -14.56 17.30
N ALA A 103 8.96 -13.91 16.46
CA ALA A 103 10.18 -14.49 15.91
C ALA A 103 11.26 -14.62 16.99
N VAL A 104 11.43 -13.59 17.84
CA VAL A 104 12.43 -13.60 18.91
C VAL A 104 12.15 -14.68 19.94
N VAL A 105 10.88 -14.91 20.32
CA VAL A 105 10.50 -16.00 21.23
C VAL A 105 10.83 -17.36 20.63
N ARG A 106 10.53 -17.55 19.34
CA ARG A 106 10.88 -18.78 18.59
C ARG A 106 12.37 -19.04 18.54
N ASP A 107 13.15 -18.02 18.24
CA ASP A 107 14.60 -18.12 18.11
C ASP A 107 15.26 -18.39 19.48
N VAL A 108 14.86 -17.67 20.53
CA VAL A 108 15.38 -17.88 21.91
C VAL A 108 15.03 -19.26 22.44
N GLY A 109 13.75 -19.66 22.36
CA GLY A 109 13.31 -20.96 22.86
C GLY A 109 14.02 -22.13 22.16
N ARG A 110 14.28 -22.00 20.85
CA ARG A 110 15.07 -23.00 20.10
C ARG A 110 16.52 -23.07 20.59
N VAL A 111 17.18 -21.93 20.84
CA VAL A 111 18.58 -21.89 21.30
C VAL A 111 18.71 -22.45 22.72
N MET A 112 17.69 -22.25 23.57
CA MET A 112 17.61 -22.84 24.90
C MET A 112 17.31 -24.35 24.89
N GLY A 113 17.05 -24.95 23.72
CA GLY A 113 16.83 -26.38 23.56
C GLY A 113 15.37 -26.83 23.77
N HIS A 114 14.42 -25.90 23.85
CA HIS A 114 13.02 -26.27 24.00
C HIS A 114 12.44 -26.85 22.68
N PRO A 115 11.50 -27.82 22.77
CA PRO A 115 10.81 -28.35 21.59
C PRO A 115 9.97 -27.29 20.86
N TYR A 116 9.84 -27.41 19.54
CA TYR A 116 9.06 -26.46 18.72
C TYR A 116 7.63 -26.24 19.24
N GLY A 117 6.95 -27.30 19.68
CA GLY A 117 5.57 -27.21 20.17
C GLY A 117 5.43 -26.36 21.45
N PHE A 118 6.44 -26.39 22.33
CA PHE A 118 6.49 -25.53 23.51
C PHE A 118 6.61 -24.06 23.11
N VAL A 119 7.56 -23.76 22.23
CA VAL A 119 7.85 -22.37 21.84
C VAL A 119 6.75 -21.78 20.95
N ASP A 120 6.16 -22.59 20.06
CA ASP A 120 5.03 -22.17 19.21
C ASP A 120 3.77 -21.86 20.02
N LYS A 121 3.56 -22.54 21.15
CA LYS A 121 2.47 -22.22 22.09
C LYS A 121 2.62 -20.81 22.65
N ILE A 122 3.83 -20.44 23.10
CA ILE A 122 4.12 -19.09 23.60
C ILE A 122 3.95 -18.06 22.47
N ALA A 123 4.53 -18.32 21.30
CA ALA A 123 4.48 -17.40 20.17
C ALA A 123 3.05 -17.16 19.63
N LYS A 124 2.15 -18.15 19.73
CA LYS A 124 0.74 -18.01 19.35
C LYS A 124 -0.08 -17.19 20.33
N ALA A 125 0.31 -17.15 21.60
CA ALA A 125 -0.34 -16.32 22.62
C ALA A 125 -0.05 -14.82 22.43
N ILE A 126 0.97 -14.46 21.65
CA ILE A 126 1.24 -13.07 21.26
C ILE A 126 0.19 -12.64 20.21
N PRO A 127 -0.53 -11.51 20.40
CA PRO A 127 -1.49 -11.02 19.41
C PRO A 127 -0.85 -10.73 18.05
N PHE A 128 -1.63 -10.82 16.99
CA PHE A 128 -1.18 -10.46 15.64
C PHE A 128 -1.62 -9.03 15.32
N GLU A 129 -0.76 -8.08 15.68
CA GLU A 129 -0.95 -6.66 15.40
C GLU A 129 0.36 -6.06 14.86
N ILE A 130 0.24 -5.07 13.97
CA ILE A 130 1.39 -4.34 13.44
C ILE A 130 2.04 -3.57 14.60
N GLY A 131 3.37 -3.66 14.72
CA GLY A 131 4.11 -2.99 15.80
C GLY A 131 3.96 -3.63 17.18
N MET A 132 3.44 -4.86 17.26
CA MET A 132 3.35 -5.61 18.53
C MET A 132 4.74 -5.86 19.13
N THR A 133 4.88 -5.55 20.42
CA THR A 133 6.08 -5.81 21.23
C THR A 133 5.79 -6.83 22.32
N LEU A 134 6.82 -7.47 22.88
CA LEU A 134 6.64 -8.42 23.99
C LEU A 134 6.05 -7.75 25.23
N SER A 135 6.39 -6.48 25.50
CA SER A 135 5.78 -5.73 26.61
C SER A 135 4.30 -5.50 26.38
N LYS A 136 3.90 -5.00 25.20
CA LYS A 136 2.50 -4.79 24.84
C LYS A 136 1.70 -6.11 24.85
N ALA A 137 2.29 -7.18 24.34
CA ALA A 137 1.68 -8.50 24.33
C ALA A 137 1.40 -9.05 25.73
N MET A 138 2.28 -8.77 26.71
CA MET A 138 2.06 -9.17 28.10
C MET A 138 0.90 -8.42 28.76
N ASP A 139 0.68 -7.16 28.37
CA ASP A 139 -0.41 -6.35 28.90
C ASP A 139 -1.76 -6.69 28.26
N GLU A 140 -1.76 -7.05 26.96
CA GLU A 140 -2.99 -7.27 26.19
C GLU A 140 -3.45 -8.74 26.13
N SER A 141 -2.53 -9.69 26.24
CA SER A 141 -2.85 -11.12 26.15
C SER A 141 -2.87 -11.78 27.53
N GLU A 142 -4.07 -12.00 28.06
CA GLU A 142 -4.25 -12.78 29.28
C GLU A 142 -3.65 -14.18 29.19
N ASP A 143 -3.69 -14.80 28.00
CA ASP A 143 -3.15 -16.14 27.78
C ASP A 143 -1.63 -16.14 27.90
N LEU A 144 -0.95 -15.12 27.36
CA LEU A 144 0.50 -14.99 27.49
C LEU A 144 0.90 -14.72 28.93
N ALA A 145 0.16 -13.84 29.64
CA ALA A 145 0.39 -13.56 31.05
C ALA A 145 0.22 -14.81 31.92
N LYS A 146 -0.85 -15.58 31.71
CA LYS A 146 -1.08 -16.86 32.43
C LYS A 146 0.03 -17.88 32.16
N LEU A 147 0.50 -17.98 30.91
CA LEU A 147 1.61 -18.89 30.57
C LEU A 147 2.93 -18.45 31.22
N HIS A 148 3.20 -17.15 31.25
CA HIS A 148 4.36 -16.58 31.92
C HIS A 148 4.31 -16.83 33.43
N ASP A 149 3.18 -16.60 34.08
CA ASP A 149 3.09 -16.73 35.55
C ASP A 149 3.08 -18.19 36.03
N ALA A 150 2.68 -19.13 35.16
CA ALA A 150 2.57 -20.55 35.51
C ALA A 150 3.86 -21.37 35.31
N ASP A 151 4.81 -20.89 34.51
CA ASP A 151 5.94 -21.70 34.04
C ASP A 151 7.26 -20.90 34.03
N GLU A 152 8.20 -21.29 34.89
CA GLU A 152 9.52 -20.64 35.01
C GLU A 152 10.33 -20.68 33.70
N GLU A 153 10.19 -21.75 32.90
CA GLU A 153 10.88 -21.83 31.60
C GLU A 153 10.34 -20.77 30.63
N VAL A 154 9.03 -20.52 30.66
CA VAL A 154 8.40 -19.46 29.85
C VAL A 154 8.87 -18.08 30.29
N GLN A 155 9.01 -17.84 31.59
CA GLN A 155 9.54 -16.57 32.12
C GLN A 155 10.96 -16.31 31.61
N GLU A 156 11.82 -17.33 31.63
CA GLU A 156 13.20 -17.19 31.17
C GLU A 156 13.30 -16.95 29.66
N VAL A 157 12.51 -17.69 28.86
CA VAL A 157 12.41 -17.44 27.41
C VAL A 157 11.97 -16.00 27.13
N ILE A 158 10.90 -15.53 27.78
CA ILE A 158 10.37 -14.17 27.56
C ILE A 158 11.37 -13.11 28.01
N LYS A 159 12.05 -13.32 29.15
CA LYS A 159 13.07 -12.40 29.67
C LYS A 159 14.22 -12.23 28.69
N LEU A 160 14.76 -13.33 28.17
CA LEU A 160 15.84 -13.29 27.18
C LEU A 160 15.35 -12.73 25.84
N ALA A 161 14.13 -13.09 25.41
CA ALA A 161 13.53 -12.57 24.19
C ALA A 161 13.35 -11.05 24.25
N LYS A 162 12.96 -10.48 25.40
CA LYS A 162 12.88 -9.03 25.61
C LYS A 162 14.22 -8.31 25.40
N SER A 163 15.34 -8.93 25.76
CA SER A 163 16.67 -8.34 25.52
C SER A 163 17.12 -8.38 24.06
N LEU A 164 16.49 -9.22 23.24
CA LEU A 164 16.84 -9.43 21.83
C LEU A 164 15.80 -8.84 20.86
N GLU A 165 14.61 -8.49 21.36
CA GLU A 165 13.54 -7.91 20.55
C GLU A 165 14.02 -6.65 19.81
N GLY A 166 13.74 -6.60 18.51
CA GLY A 166 14.08 -5.47 17.66
C GLY A 166 15.52 -5.45 17.13
N ILE A 167 16.41 -6.33 17.59
CA ILE A 167 17.78 -6.42 17.03
C ILE A 167 17.71 -6.86 15.56
N THR A 168 18.50 -6.19 14.73
CA THR A 168 18.70 -6.52 13.31
C THR A 168 19.39 -7.86 13.16
N ARG A 169 18.80 -8.75 12.36
CA ARG A 169 19.25 -10.12 12.17
C ARG A 169 19.85 -10.38 10.79
N ASN A 170 19.26 -9.81 9.75
CA ASN A 170 19.68 -10.07 8.38
C ASN A 170 19.42 -8.88 7.46
N ALA A 171 20.22 -8.80 6.40
CA ALA A 171 19.93 -7.97 5.25
C ALA A 171 18.90 -8.67 4.36
N GLY A 172 18.14 -7.86 3.65
CA GLY A 172 17.21 -8.26 2.61
C GLY A 172 17.08 -7.14 1.59
N LYS A 173 16.26 -7.35 0.57
CA LYS A 173 16.03 -6.39 -0.50
C LYS A 173 14.64 -5.79 -0.40
N HIS A 174 14.52 -4.47 -0.51
CA HIS A 174 13.23 -3.79 -0.54
C HIS A 174 12.43 -4.24 -1.76
N ALA A 175 11.23 -4.74 -1.52
CA ALA A 175 10.38 -5.34 -2.55
C ALA A 175 9.93 -4.33 -3.64
N GLY A 176 10.09 -3.02 -3.40
CA GLY A 176 9.78 -1.99 -4.39
C GLY A 176 10.79 -0.85 -4.49
N GLY A 177 11.76 -0.75 -3.60
CA GLY A 177 12.51 0.49 -3.42
C GLY A 177 13.66 0.55 -4.40
N VAL A 178 13.64 1.49 -5.33
CA VAL A 178 14.71 1.77 -6.28
C VAL A 178 15.21 3.18 -6.02
N VAL A 179 16.52 3.36 -6.03
CA VAL A 179 17.16 4.67 -5.92
C VAL A 179 17.87 5.01 -7.23
N ILE A 180 17.81 6.28 -7.62
CA ILE A 180 18.54 6.82 -8.77
C ILE A 180 19.38 8.01 -8.31
N ALA A 181 20.70 7.84 -8.35
CA ALA A 181 21.67 8.87 -7.97
C ALA A 181 22.10 9.72 -9.18
N PRO A 182 22.50 11.00 -8.97
CA PRO A 182 23.00 11.84 -10.05
C PRO A 182 24.42 11.43 -10.51
N SER A 183 25.23 10.87 -9.62
CA SER A 183 26.55 10.28 -9.87
C SER A 183 26.61 8.84 -9.32
N SER A 184 27.81 8.28 -9.12
CA SER A 184 27.95 6.92 -8.59
C SER A 184 27.25 6.81 -7.24
N LEU A 185 26.54 5.70 -6.99
CA LEU A 185 25.90 5.45 -5.70
C LEU A 185 26.87 5.50 -4.53
N THR A 186 28.12 5.09 -4.76
CA THR A 186 29.20 5.10 -3.76
C THR A 186 29.58 6.50 -3.30
N ASP A 187 29.18 7.55 -4.02
CA ASP A 187 29.38 8.95 -3.60
C ASP A 187 28.41 9.33 -2.47
N PHE A 188 27.33 8.56 -2.28
CA PHE A 188 26.23 8.84 -1.34
C PHE A 188 26.05 7.75 -0.29
N THR A 189 26.20 6.47 -0.66
CA THR A 189 25.97 5.32 0.22
C THR A 189 26.92 4.17 -0.11
N PRO A 190 27.44 3.44 0.89
CA PRO A 190 28.05 2.15 0.63
C PRO A 190 27.01 1.16 0.08
N LEU A 191 27.49 0.10 -0.57
CA LEU A 191 26.66 -0.93 -1.19
C LEU A 191 26.82 -2.27 -0.46
N TYR A 192 25.75 -3.05 -0.42
CA TYR A 192 25.74 -4.43 0.02
C TYR A 192 25.51 -5.35 -1.18
N CYS A 193 26.13 -6.51 -1.18
CA CYS A 193 25.91 -7.57 -2.16
C CYS A 193 26.03 -8.93 -1.47
N GLU A 194 25.48 -9.95 -2.11
CA GLU A 194 25.65 -11.34 -1.72
C GLU A 194 27.11 -11.79 -1.97
N GLU A 195 27.50 -12.95 -1.44
CA GLU A 195 28.87 -13.47 -1.57
C GLU A 195 29.34 -13.64 -3.03
N ASP A 196 28.40 -13.90 -3.95
CA ASP A 196 28.67 -14.03 -5.38
C ASP A 196 28.71 -12.68 -6.13
N GLY A 197 28.58 -11.56 -5.41
CA GLY A 197 28.54 -10.21 -5.96
C GLY A 197 27.19 -9.82 -6.58
N SER A 198 26.19 -10.70 -6.53
CA SER A 198 24.83 -10.40 -6.98
C SER A 198 24.04 -9.63 -5.91
N GLY A 199 22.82 -9.22 -6.26
CA GLY A 199 21.92 -8.62 -5.27
C GLY A 199 22.35 -7.24 -4.76
N LEU A 200 23.08 -6.47 -5.57
CA LEU A 200 23.55 -5.13 -5.20
C LEU A 200 22.38 -4.25 -4.69
N VAL A 201 22.53 -3.72 -3.48
CA VAL A 201 21.60 -2.80 -2.81
C VAL A 201 22.36 -1.71 -2.07
N THR A 202 21.73 -0.58 -1.78
CA THR A 202 22.28 0.44 -0.85
C THR A 202 22.41 -0.12 0.55
N GLN A 203 23.41 0.27 1.35
CA GLN A 203 23.45 -0.10 2.78
C GLN A 203 22.56 0.79 3.65
N PHE A 204 22.23 1.99 3.20
CA PHE A 204 21.18 2.79 3.81
C PHE A 204 19.81 2.22 3.46
N ASP A 205 18.94 2.12 4.47
CA ASP A 205 17.56 1.72 4.28
C ASP A 205 16.73 2.87 3.69
N LYS A 206 15.40 2.69 3.61
CA LYS A 206 14.50 3.66 2.99
C LYS A 206 14.64 5.07 3.59
N ASP A 207 14.72 5.16 4.92
CA ASP A 207 14.70 6.45 5.61
C ASP A 207 16.08 7.11 5.52
N ASP A 208 17.14 6.32 5.67
CA ASP A 208 18.52 6.81 5.58
C ASP A 208 18.90 7.25 4.15
N VAL A 209 18.43 6.55 3.10
CA VAL A 209 18.65 6.92 1.70
C VAL A 209 18.00 8.26 1.38
N GLU A 210 16.78 8.49 1.87
CA GLU A 210 16.09 9.77 1.70
C GLU A 210 16.78 10.89 2.49
N ALA A 211 17.26 10.59 3.71
CA ALA A 211 17.97 11.55 4.56
C ALA A 211 19.29 12.04 3.94
N VAL A 212 19.99 11.20 3.16
CA VAL A 212 21.19 11.61 2.41
C VAL A 212 20.87 12.29 1.07
N GLY A 213 19.59 12.55 0.80
CA GLY A 213 19.12 13.35 -0.34
C GLY A 213 18.99 12.57 -1.65
N LEU A 214 19.02 11.24 -1.61
CA LEU A 214 18.74 10.43 -2.78
C LEU A 214 17.24 10.28 -3.00
N VAL A 215 16.83 10.34 -4.27
CA VAL A 215 15.43 10.19 -4.64
C VAL A 215 15.11 8.71 -4.77
N LYS A 216 14.14 8.25 -3.98
CA LYS A 216 13.57 6.90 -4.09
C LYS A 216 12.40 6.88 -5.06
N PHE A 217 12.18 5.70 -5.64
CA PHE A 217 11.02 5.36 -6.44
C PHE A 217 10.51 4.00 -5.97
N ASP A 218 9.22 3.91 -5.68
CA ASP A 218 8.59 2.67 -5.25
C ASP A 218 7.96 1.95 -6.45
N PHE A 219 8.59 0.85 -6.87
CA PHE A 219 8.21 -0.03 -7.96
C PHE A 219 7.53 -1.27 -7.37
N LEU A 220 6.22 -1.18 -7.14
CA LEU A 220 5.46 -2.23 -6.48
C LEU A 220 5.02 -3.29 -7.49
N GLY A 221 5.24 -4.57 -7.18
CA GLY A 221 4.80 -5.69 -8.01
C GLY A 221 3.37 -6.11 -7.64
N LEU A 222 2.36 -5.59 -8.34
CA LEU A 222 0.97 -5.90 -8.06
C LEU A 222 0.49 -7.10 -8.88
N ARG A 223 0.10 -8.18 -8.20
CA ARG A 223 -0.42 -9.40 -8.84
C ARG A 223 -1.72 -9.14 -9.62
N THR A 224 -2.54 -8.20 -9.16
CA THR A 224 -3.80 -7.80 -9.82
C THR A 224 -3.56 -7.37 -11.26
N LEU A 225 -2.55 -6.54 -11.51
CA LEU A 225 -2.21 -6.09 -12.87
C LEU A 225 -1.79 -7.26 -13.77
N THR A 226 -1.06 -8.23 -13.23
CA THR A 226 -0.70 -9.45 -13.98
C THR A 226 -1.94 -10.27 -14.36
N ILE A 227 -2.90 -10.41 -13.45
CA ILE A 227 -4.15 -11.15 -13.70
C ILE A 227 -4.98 -10.44 -14.77
N ILE A 228 -5.14 -9.11 -14.65
CA ILE A 228 -5.88 -8.30 -15.61
C ILE A 228 -5.26 -8.39 -17.02
N ASP A 229 -3.94 -8.24 -17.13
CA ASP A 229 -3.22 -8.35 -18.41
C ASP A 229 -3.42 -9.72 -19.07
N GLN A 230 -3.33 -10.81 -18.30
CA GLN A 230 -3.60 -12.15 -18.81
C GLN A 230 -5.04 -12.32 -19.27
N ALA A 231 -6.01 -11.78 -18.52
CA ALA A 231 -7.42 -11.82 -18.89
C ALA A 231 -7.69 -11.07 -20.19
N VAL A 232 -7.18 -9.83 -20.33
CA VAL A 232 -7.32 -9.02 -21.55
C VAL A 232 -6.67 -9.71 -22.74
N LYS A 233 -5.45 -10.25 -22.59
CA LYS A 233 -4.78 -11.01 -23.65
C LYS A 233 -5.55 -12.26 -24.07
N LEU A 234 -6.29 -12.89 -23.17
CA LEU A 234 -7.13 -14.04 -23.50
C LEU A 234 -8.42 -13.63 -24.21
N ILE A 235 -9.07 -12.55 -23.75
CA ILE A 235 -10.28 -11.98 -24.38
C ILE A 235 -9.97 -11.52 -25.80
N ASN A 236 -8.86 -10.81 -26.00
CA ASN A 236 -8.47 -10.25 -27.29
C ASN A 236 -8.02 -11.32 -28.31
N LYS A 237 -7.86 -12.59 -27.91
CA LYS A 237 -7.65 -13.70 -28.86
C LYS A 237 -8.92 -14.10 -29.59
N THR A 238 -10.09 -13.83 -29.02
CA THR A 238 -11.38 -14.31 -29.53
C THR A 238 -12.30 -13.18 -29.99
N GLN A 239 -12.05 -11.93 -29.59
CA GLN A 239 -12.83 -10.77 -30.03
C GLN A 239 -12.33 -10.18 -31.35
N SER A 240 -13.26 -9.60 -32.10
CA SER A 240 -12.98 -8.85 -33.33
C SER A 240 -12.42 -7.44 -33.06
N GLU A 241 -12.82 -6.84 -31.95
CA GLU A 241 -12.31 -5.56 -31.46
C GLU A 241 -11.51 -5.81 -30.18
N ALA A 242 -10.34 -5.19 -30.07
CA ALA A 242 -9.51 -5.36 -28.89
C ALA A 242 -10.13 -4.61 -27.71
N LEU A 243 -10.29 -5.29 -26.58
CA LEU A 243 -10.64 -4.67 -25.31
C LEU A 243 -9.53 -3.70 -24.89
N ASP A 244 -9.92 -2.44 -24.72
CA ASP A 244 -9.11 -1.38 -24.13
C ASP A 244 -9.60 -1.09 -22.72
N LEU A 245 -8.75 -1.35 -21.72
CA LEU A 245 -9.08 -1.15 -20.31
C LEU A 245 -9.32 0.32 -19.96
N ASN A 246 -8.65 1.25 -20.64
CA ASN A 246 -8.73 2.68 -20.33
C ASN A 246 -10.05 3.31 -20.77
N ASN A 247 -10.82 2.60 -21.59
CA ASN A 247 -12.08 3.07 -22.17
C ASN A 247 -13.30 2.28 -21.66
N ILE A 248 -13.15 1.55 -20.54
CA ILE A 248 -14.27 0.82 -19.93
C ILE A 248 -15.22 1.80 -19.21
N PRO A 249 -16.53 1.73 -19.44
CA PRO A 249 -17.50 2.57 -18.72
C PRO A 249 -17.50 2.25 -17.23
N LEU A 250 -17.50 3.29 -16.40
CA LEU A 250 -17.48 3.18 -14.94
C LEU A 250 -18.88 3.03 -14.31
N ASP A 251 -19.93 3.06 -15.13
CA ASP A 251 -21.35 3.00 -14.74
C ASP A 251 -22.05 1.70 -15.20
N ASP A 252 -21.29 0.64 -15.53
CA ASP A 252 -21.86 -0.62 -16.04
C ASP A 252 -22.80 -1.30 -15.02
N PRO A 253 -24.12 -1.39 -15.31
CA PRO A 253 -25.08 -2.01 -14.39
C PRO A 253 -24.81 -3.50 -14.14
N ALA A 254 -24.18 -4.20 -15.10
CA ALA A 254 -23.85 -5.61 -14.93
C ALA A 254 -22.71 -5.81 -13.91
N ALA A 255 -21.66 -4.99 -13.98
CA ALA A 255 -20.59 -4.95 -12.99
C ALA A 255 -21.13 -4.60 -11.59
N PHE A 256 -21.97 -3.56 -11.46
CA PHE A 256 -22.56 -3.21 -10.16
C PHE A 256 -23.48 -4.29 -9.61
N ARG A 257 -24.16 -5.09 -10.44
CA ARG A 257 -24.97 -6.22 -9.96
C ARG A 257 -24.11 -7.29 -9.28
N VAL A 258 -22.95 -7.63 -9.83
CA VAL A 258 -21.98 -8.55 -9.20
C VAL A 258 -21.56 -7.99 -7.83
N LEU A 259 -21.28 -6.69 -7.78
CA LEU A 259 -20.89 -6.01 -6.55
C LEU A 259 -22.01 -6.03 -5.51
N LYS A 260 -23.23 -5.62 -5.86
CA LYS A 260 -24.41 -5.59 -4.97
C LYS A 260 -24.78 -6.96 -4.39
N ASN A 261 -24.51 -8.04 -5.14
CA ASN A 261 -24.67 -9.42 -4.67
C ASN A 261 -23.54 -9.88 -3.71
N ALA A 262 -22.51 -9.06 -3.52
CA ALA A 262 -21.27 -9.37 -2.81
C ALA A 262 -20.53 -10.60 -3.36
N GLU A 263 -20.59 -10.80 -4.67
CA GLU A 263 -19.87 -11.82 -5.42
C GLU A 263 -18.42 -11.39 -5.69
N THR A 264 -17.74 -10.84 -4.67
CA THR A 264 -16.44 -10.16 -4.80
C THR A 264 -15.22 -11.05 -4.57
N THR A 265 -15.35 -12.37 -4.70
CA THR A 265 -14.17 -13.25 -4.65
C THR A 265 -13.28 -12.95 -5.85
N ALA A 266 -11.97 -12.75 -5.64
CA ALA A 266 -11.00 -12.32 -6.65
C ALA A 266 -11.23 -10.91 -7.23
N ILE A 267 -12.07 -10.07 -6.59
CA ILE A 267 -12.18 -8.65 -6.91
C ILE A 267 -11.26 -7.87 -5.97
N PHE A 268 -10.22 -7.25 -6.53
CA PHE A 268 -9.17 -6.55 -5.79
C PHE A 268 -9.74 -5.61 -4.71
N GLN A 269 -9.12 -5.62 -3.53
CA GLN A 269 -9.52 -4.91 -2.31
C GLN A 269 -10.87 -5.31 -1.68
N LEU A 270 -11.79 -5.94 -2.42
CA LEU A 270 -13.17 -6.15 -1.99
C LEU A 270 -13.50 -7.58 -1.52
N GLU A 271 -12.49 -8.43 -1.34
CA GLU A 271 -12.67 -9.87 -1.13
C GLU A 271 -12.98 -10.28 0.32
N SER A 272 -12.62 -9.44 1.29
CA SER A 272 -12.69 -9.82 2.72
C SER A 272 -14.13 -10.01 3.18
N ARG A 273 -14.33 -10.89 4.17
CA ARG A 273 -15.68 -11.19 4.70
C ARG A 273 -16.40 -9.94 5.18
N GLY A 274 -15.76 -9.11 6.01
CA GLY A 274 -16.40 -7.90 6.51
C GLY A 274 -16.64 -6.87 5.41
N MET A 275 -15.78 -6.79 4.40
CA MET A 275 -16.02 -5.94 3.23
C MET A 275 -17.26 -6.41 2.44
N LYS A 276 -17.43 -7.73 2.25
CA LYS A 276 -18.65 -8.30 1.64
C LYS A 276 -19.91 -7.97 2.43
N GLU A 277 -19.84 -8.01 3.76
CA GLU A 277 -20.95 -7.61 4.64
C GLU A 277 -21.26 -6.11 4.49
N LEU A 278 -20.23 -5.26 4.42
CA LEU A 278 -20.38 -3.82 4.17
C LEU A 278 -21.02 -3.54 2.80
N ILE A 279 -20.56 -4.19 1.74
CA ILE A 279 -21.11 -4.05 0.38
C ILE A 279 -22.61 -4.41 0.35
N LYS A 280 -23.01 -5.50 1.02
CA LYS A 280 -24.43 -5.88 1.10
C LYS A 280 -25.27 -4.81 1.78
N ARG A 281 -24.73 -4.14 2.79
CA ARG A 281 -25.41 -3.06 3.51
C ARG A 281 -25.42 -1.75 2.71
N LEU A 282 -24.35 -1.43 2.00
CA LEU A 282 -24.20 -0.17 1.27
C LEU A 282 -24.89 -0.16 -0.10
N GLN A 283 -24.98 -1.31 -0.77
CA GLN A 283 -25.53 -1.43 -2.13
C GLN A 283 -24.91 -0.40 -3.10
N PRO A 284 -23.58 -0.45 -3.35
CA PRO A 284 -22.89 0.50 -4.22
C PRO A 284 -23.46 0.47 -5.64
N ASP A 285 -23.69 1.65 -6.23
CA ASP A 285 -24.33 1.83 -7.53
C ASP A 285 -23.70 2.89 -8.43
N CYS A 286 -22.66 3.57 -7.94
CA CYS A 286 -21.73 4.35 -8.74
C CYS A 286 -20.27 4.10 -8.32
N PHE A 287 -19.31 4.63 -9.09
CA PHE A 287 -17.89 4.41 -8.83
C PHE A 287 -17.43 5.06 -7.53
N GLU A 288 -18.00 6.22 -7.18
CA GLU A 288 -17.72 6.94 -5.93
C GLU A 288 -18.04 6.11 -4.69
N ASP A 289 -19.06 5.24 -4.74
CA ASP A 289 -19.35 4.33 -3.64
C ASP A 289 -18.24 3.29 -3.46
N ILE A 290 -17.55 2.88 -4.53
CA ILE A 290 -16.41 1.96 -4.45
C ILE A 290 -15.24 2.65 -3.75
N ILE A 291 -14.99 3.92 -4.08
CA ILE A 291 -14.01 4.76 -3.39
C ILE A 291 -14.38 4.88 -1.91
N ALA A 292 -15.66 5.15 -1.60
CA ALA A 292 -16.16 5.25 -0.24
C ALA A 292 -16.05 3.92 0.54
N LEU A 293 -16.31 2.77 -0.07
CA LEU A 293 -16.20 1.45 0.58
C LEU A 293 -14.81 1.24 1.20
N VAL A 294 -13.76 1.54 0.45
CA VAL A 294 -12.37 1.36 0.90
C VAL A 294 -12.01 2.36 2.01
N ALA A 295 -12.60 3.56 1.99
CA ALA A 295 -12.41 4.55 3.05
C ALA A 295 -13.17 4.19 4.34
N LEU A 296 -14.42 3.73 4.21
CA LEU A 296 -15.31 3.34 5.32
C LEU A 296 -14.85 2.06 6.01
N TYR A 297 -14.23 1.12 5.27
CA TYR A 297 -13.76 -0.14 5.84
C TYR A 297 -12.39 0.01 6.53
N ARG A 298 -12.32 0.93 7.50
CA ARG A 298 -11.16 1.18 8.36
C ARG A 298 -11.60 1.19 9.82
N PRO A 299 -10.70 0.86 10.78
CA PRO A 299 -11.07 0.77 12.20
C PRO A 299 -11.74 2.03 12.76
N GLY A 300 -11.25 3.23 12.40
CA GLY A 300 -11.82 4.50 12.85
C GLY A 300 -13.29 4.68 12.44
N PRO A 301 -13.61 4.73 11.12
CA PRO A 301 -14.99 4.86 10.66
C PRO A 301 -15.93 3.75 11.16
N LEU A 302 -15.45 2.49 11.26
CA LEU A 302 -16.26 1.37 11.76
C LEU A 302 -16.63 1.51 13.24
N GLN A 303 -15.78 2.16 14.04
CA GLN A 303 -15.99 2.33 15.48
C GLN A 303 -16.75 3.62 15.84
N SER A 304 -16.78 4.61 14.95
CA SER A 304 -17.38 5.93 15.21
C SER A 304 -18.86 6.04 14.86
N GLY A 305 -19.47 5.02 14.27
CA GLY A 305 -20.84 5.07 13.74
C GLY A 305 -20.94 5.72 12.35
N MET A 306 -19.84 6.25 11.82
CA MET A 306 -19.79 6.94 10.52
C MET A 306 -20.29 6.07 9.35
N VAL A 307 -20.02 4.75 9.40
CA VAL A 307 -20.50 3.81 8.39
C VAL A 307 -22.02 3.71 8.38
N ASP A 308 -22.64 3.74 9.55
CA ASP A 308 -24.09 3.60 9.68
C ASP A 308 -24.80 4.85 9.16
N ASP A 309 -24.30 6.04 9.51
CA ASP A 309 -24.79 7.34 9.01
C ASP A 309 -24.70 7.42 7.48
N PHE A 310 -23.55 7.02 6.91
CA PHE A 310 -23.34 7.03 5.45
C PHE A 310 -24.39 6.18 4.73
N ILE A 311 -24.61 4.95 5.21
CA ILE A 311 -25.57 4.01 4.62
C ILE A 311 -27.01 4.51 4.81
N ALA A 312 -27.35 5.01 6.00
CA ALA A 312 -28.69 5.51 6.30
C ALA A 312 -29.06 6.71 5.42
N ARG A 313 -28.13 7.66 5.25
CA ARG A 313 -28.32 8.82 4.38
C ARG A 313 -28.39 8.45 2.92
N LYS A 314 -27.51 7.56 2.45
CA LYS A 314 -27.55 7.04 1.08
C LYS A 314 -28.92 6.45 0.73
N HIS A 315 -29.47 5.62 1.63
CA HIS A 315 -30.77 4.98 1.41
C HIS A 315 -31.98 5.85 1.76
N GLY A 316 -31.77 7.11 2.15
CA GLY A 316 -32.85 8.03 2.51
C GLY A 316 -33.57 7.67 3.81
N HIS A 317 -32.97 6.83 4.66
CA HIS A 317 -33.46 6.55 6.02
C HIS A 317 -33.19 7.71 6.96
N GLU A 318 -32.17 8.52 6.66
CA GLU A 318 -31.86 9.78 7.32
C GLU A 318 -31.70 10.91 6.30
N PRO A 319 -32.07 12.16 6.64
CA PRO A 319 -31.83 13.30 5.77
C PRO A 319 -30.32 13.57 5.66
N VAL A 320 -29.87 13.91 4.45
CA VAL A 320 -28.52 14.44 4.25
C VAL A 320 -28.46 15.84 4.87
N VAL A 321 -27.51 16.04 5.80
CA VAL A 321 -27.30 17.32 6.47
C VAL A 321 -25.92 17.85 6.10
N TYR A 322 -25.88 19.10 5.64
CA TYR A 322 -24.66 19.86 5.43
C TYR A 322 -24.53 20.90 6.54
N PRO A 323 -23.38 20.99 7.24
CA PRO A 323 -23.21 21.98 8.31
C PRO A 323 -23.34 23.43 7.86
N HIS A 324 -23.03 23.72 6.59
CA HIS A 324 -23.17 25.01 5.93
C HIS A 324 -23.45 24.83 4.44
N ALA A 325 -24.13 25.79 3.80
CA ALA A 325 -24.50 25.71 2.38
C ALA A 325 -23.27 25.58 1.46
N ASP A 326 -22.18 26.27 1.79
CA ASP A 326 -20.92 26.21 1.02
C ASP A 326 -20.25 24.83 1.06
N LEU A 327 -20.64 23.96 2.00
CA LEU A 327 -20.11 22.59 2.11
C LEU A 327 -20.91 21.58 1.30
N GLU A 328 -22.05 21.97 0.74
CA GLU A 328 -22.87 21.07 -0.08
C GLU A 328 -22.07 20.52 -1.29
N PRO A 329 -21.36 21.33 -2.10
CA PRO A 329 -20.59 20.79 -3.23
C PRO A 329 -19.52 19.77 -2.80
N VAL A 330 -18.81 20.06 -1.71
CA VAL A 330 -17.70 19.23 -1.19
C VAL A 330 -18.18 17.91 -0.61
N LEU A 331 -19.31 17.92 0.11
CA LEU A 331 -19.80 16.76 0.86
C LEU A 331 -20.92 16.01 0.15
N LYS A 332 -21.40 16.49 -1.00
CA LYS A 332 -22.45 15.82 -1.78
C LYS A 332 -22.08 14.40 -2.19
N PRO A 333 -20.87 14.10 -2.71
CA PRO A 333 -20.49 12.73 -3.09
C PRO A 333 -20.48 11.73 -1.92
N THR A 334 -20.38 12.23 -0.68
CA THR A 334 -20.29 11.41 0.54
C THR A 334 -21.51 11.59 1.44
N TYR A 335 -22.64 12.02 0.88
CA TYR A 335 -23.92 12.15 1.59
C TYR A 335 -23.81 12.99 2.89
N GLY A 336 -23.03 14.09 2.84
CA GLY A 336 -22.84 14.99 3.98
C GLY A 336 -21.87 14.48 5.05
N VAL A 337 -21.18 13.37 4.82
CA VAL A 337 -20.18 12.80 5.74
C VAL A 337 -18.79 13.23 5.32
N ILE A 338 -17.97 13.73 6.26
CA ILE A 338 -16.57 14.06 6.00
C ILE A 338 -15.77 12.75 6.01
N LEU A 339 -15.49 12.21 4.83
CA LEU A 339 -14.88 10.89 4.65
C LEU A 339 -13.43 10.97 4.18
N TYR A 340 -13.10 11.96 3.36
CA TYR A 340 -11.78 12.11 2.73
C TYR A 340 -10.94 13.22 3.38
N GLN A 341 -9.61 13.13 3.24
CA GLN A 341 -8.71 14.18 3.72
C GLN A 341 -8.84 15.45 2.88
N GLU A 342 -9.06 15.28 1.59
CA GLU A 342 -9.32 16.32 0.59
C GLU A 342 -10.54 17.15 0.98
N GLN A 343 -11.62 16.50 1.47
CA GLN A 343 -12.80 17.20 1.98
C GLN A 343 -12.48 18.06 3.20
N VAL A 344 -11.62 17.59 4.12
CA VAL A 344 -11.17 18.39 5.27
C VAL A 344 -10.41 19.64 4.80
N MET A 345 -9.58 19.50 3.77
CA MET A 345 -8.85 20.63 3.18
C MET A 345 -9.79 21.62 2.49
N GLN A 346 -10.74 21.14 1.69
CA GLN A 346 -11.72 21.97 1.00
C GLN A 346 -12.67 22.70 1.95
N ILE A 347 -13.03 22.10 3.09
CA ILE A 347 -13.84 22.76 4.13
C ILE A 347 -13.10 23.98 4.72
N ALA A 348 -11.76 23.91 4.79
CA ALA A 348 -10.94 24.96 5.37
C ALA A 348 -10.58 26.09 4.37
N GLN A 349 -10.75 25.84 3.07
CA GLN A 349 -10.40 26.75 1.96
C GLN A 349 -11.46 27.83 1.74
#